data_AF-A0A930EZJ4-F1
#
_entry.id   AF-A0A930EZJ4-F1
#
_cell.length_a   1.000
_cell.length_b   1.000
_cell.length_c   1.000
_cell.angle_alpha   90.00
_cell.angle_beta   90.00
_cell.angle_gamma   90.00
#
_symmetry.space_group_name_H-M   'P 1'
#
loop_
_entity.id
_entity.type
_entity.pdbx_description
1 polymer ?
#
loop_
_entity_poly.entity_id
_entity_poly.type
_entity_poly.pdbx_seq_one_letter_code
_entity_poly.pdbx_strand_id
1 'polypeptide(L)'
;MRKKYFYHIFLFLGISASLGAVTYVSRHLDFFSTKEIENKNKPDTTEEHPNLSGKLLTPSSAAVISQKGFWAEFPEGSVSKALRVSVSALNKRNLPALGSNIINLTKNAEGYRMRPGGILFEKEISIEIAYDKTKIPEGYTEKDISIFFYDRAKKLWQKLPQSEVKSHLAESASGKTKESSDFIAGIIKLPESPDTSGFTPTSISGLKAASPFVGVQSVSPPSVSPDGSASTSFSIDLPAGRAGMQPGLSIQYSSDGGQSWLGTGWNLTLPSLSIDTRWGAPRYDAQYETESYILSGEELLPNTHRNEWENRTTNKRFYPRREGGFNQIIRKGNHPNNYHWMVKSKSGVTFYYGGDENSIAASSVLADPQGNIGHWAISSQKDLKGNSIHYEYVKDEGVLYPKSIYYTGKNNTKGAYSVHFITDKDLGENLRNDVQISARLGFKQQHDRLLRKIEIKYSGQMVRSYELVYREGAFKKTLLKEIRSYDAEGQLFYTNKMDYYDDVHDSNGNYIRFGAFKTRQVPSDNIAY
;
A
#
# COMPACT_ATOMS: atom_id res chain seq x y z
N MET A 1 12.01 41.20 -48.03
CA MET A 1 13.18 41.29 -48.94
C MET A 1 14.30 40.45 -48.32
N ARG A 2 14.58 39.23 -48.83
CA ARG A 2 15.72 38.86 -49.73
C ARG A 2 17.08 39.28 -49.14
N LYS A 3 18.15 38.48 -49.02
CA LYS A 3 18.63 37.18 -49.57
C LYS A 3 19.89 36.78 -48.75
N LYS A 4 20.07 35.55 -48.27
CA LYS A 4 20.95 34.46 -48.81
C LYS A 4 22.18 34.89 -49.62
N TYR A 5 23.36 34.39 -49.24
CA TYR A 5 24.42 34.01 -50.19
C TYR A 5 25.02 32.64 -49.86
N PHE A 6 25.40 31.96 -50.95
CA PHE A 6 25.67 30.54 -51.15
C PHE A 6 27.17 30.29 -51.36
N TYR A 7 27.56 29.03 -51.14
CA TYR A 7 28.74 28.25 -51.56
C TYR A 7 29.62 28.73 -52.73
N HIS A 8 30.91 28.40 -52.62
CA HIS A 8 31.70 27.86 -53.74
C HIS A 8 32.56 26.65 -53.32
N ILE A 9 32.70 25.75 -54.30
CA ILE A 9 33.33 24.43 -54.34
C ILE A 9 34.74 24.58 -54.90
N PHE A 10 35.72 23.80 -54.43
CA PHE A 10 36.75 23.23 -55.32
C PHE A 10 37.20 21.85 -54.83
N LEU A 11 37.26 20.94 -55.79
CA LEU A 11 37.59 19.52 -55.71
C LEU A 11 39.01 19.34 -56.28
N PHE A 12 39.90 18.58 -55.64
CA PHE A 12 40.99 17.90 -56.33
C PHE A 12 41.32 16.58 -55.60
N LEU A 13 41.26 15.49 -56.37
CA LEU A 13 41.69 14.14 -56.00
C LEU A 13 43.22 14.03 -56.02
N GLY A 14 43.76 13.23 -55.10
CA GLY A 14 45.11 12.66 -55.16
C GLY A 14 45.22 11.46 -54.22
N ILE A 15 45.39 10.26 -54.78
CA ILE A 15 45.48 8.96 -54.09
C ILE A 15 46.95 8.67 -53.74
N SER A 16 47.23 8.16 -52.54
CA SER A 16 48.03 6.92 -52.28
C SER A 16 48.84 6.92 -50.96
N ALA A 17 48.44 6.00 -50.07
CA ALA A 17 49.19 5.15 -49.13
C ALA A 17 50.18 5.74 -48.09
N SER A 18 49.88 5.54 -46.80
CA SER A 18 50.59 4.56 -45.93
C SER A 18 50.02 4.51 -44.50
N LEU A 19 50.23 3.37 -43.84
CA LEU A 19 49.76 2.93 -42.52
C LEU A 19 50.04 3.91 -41.36
N GLY A 20 49.08 4.02 -40.45
CA GLY A 20 49.30 4.58 -39.11
C GLY A 20 48.08 4.40 -38.21
N ALA A 21 48.13 3.40 -37.33
CA ALA A 21 47.15 3.20 -36.27
C ALA A 21 47.27 4.34 -35.24
N VAL A 22 46.15 4.99 -34.90
CA VAL A 22 46.05 5.85 -33.72
C VAL A 22 44.80 5.50 -32.92
N THR A 23 45.09 5.12 -31.70
CA THR A 23 44.27 4.68 -30.58
C THR A 23 43.32 5.78 -30.10
N TYR A 24 42.04 5.44 -29.87
CA TYR A 24 41.15 6.28 -29.07
C TYR A 24 41.24 5.85 -27.60
N VAL A 25 41.62 6.80 -26.76
CA VAL A 25 41.82 6.66 -25.30
C VAL A 25 40.47 6.72 -24.59
N SER A 26 40.14 5.67 -23.82
CA SER A 26 39.11 5.70 -22.77
C SER A 26 39.82 5.48 -21.43
N ARG A 27 39.68 6.46 -20.52
CA ARG A 27 40.31 6.47 -19.19
C ARG A 27 39.60 5.48 -18.25
N HIS A 28 40.34 4.47 -17.81
CA HIS A 28 40.11 3.74 -16.57
C HIS A 28 40.61 4.58 -15.39
N LEU A 29 39.89 4.54 -14.26
CA LEU A 29 40.37 5.02 -12.96
C LEU A 29 40.10 3.92 -11.94
N ASP A 30 41.18 3.22 -11.59
CA ASP A 30 41.26 2.22 -10.55
C ASP A 30 41.43 2.88 -9.17
N PHE A 31 40.79 2.29 -8.16
CA PHE A 31 41.20 2.43 -6.76
C PHE A 31 41.19 1.02 -6.14
N PHE A 32 42.37 0.38 -6.12
CA PHE A 32 42.67 -0.70 -5.18
C PHE A 32 43.99 -0.35 -4.48
N SER A 33 43.95 -0.30 -3.15
CA SER A 33 45.10 -0.12 -2.27
C SER A 33 45.76 -1.47 -2.02
N THR A 34 47.05 -1.58 -2.33
CA THR A 34 47.91 -2.74 -2.07
C THR A 34 49.07 -2.37 -1.15
N LYS A 35 49.02 -2.85 0.09
CA LYS A 35 50.13 -3.24 0.99
C LYS A 35 49.50 -4.37 1.84
N GLU A 36 50.00 -5.59 1.95
CA GLU A 36 51.38 -6.09 2.00
C GLU A 36 51.55 -7.43 1.28
N ILE A 37 52.79 -7.72 0.93
CA ILE A 37 53.32 -8.83 0.15
C ILE A 37 53.75 -9.98 1.08
N GLU A 38 53.51 -11.20 0.61
CA GLU A 38 54.17 -12.48 0.89
C GLU A 38 54.67 -12.80 2.31
N ASN A 39 54.10 -13.85 2.89
CA ASN A 39 54.87 -14.79 3.69
C ASN A 39 54.73 -16.19 3.09
N LYS A 40 55.82 -16.71 2.50
CA LYS A 40 55.95 -18.09 2.01
C LYS A 40 56.20 -19.04 3.18
N ASN A 41 55.71 -20.27 3.03
CA ASN A 41 56.05 -21.49 3.77
C ASN A 41 55.50 -21.63 5.21
N LYS A 42 54.29 -22.21 5.32
CA LYS A 42 53.92 -23.13 6.40
C LYS A 42 52.85 -24.11 5.89
N PRO A 43 52.81 -25.36 6.40
CA PRO A 43 52.09 -26.46 5.79
C PRO A 43 50.58 -26.23 5.90
N ASP A 44 49.84 -26.80 4.94
CA ASP A 44 48.38 -26.82 4.86
C ASP A 44 47.79 -27.38 6.16
N THR A 45 47.52 -26.50 7.13
CA THR A 45 46.67 -26.78 8.28
C THR A 45 45.27 -26.33 7.90
N THR A 46 44.42 -27.32 7.66
CA THR A 46 42.96 -27.30 7.73
C THR A 46 42.40 -26.13 8.56
N GLU A 47 42.11 -25.00 7.92
CA GLU A 47 41.14 -24.04 8.45
C GLU A 47 39.76 -24.48 7.98
N GLU A 48 39.05 -25.21 8.85
CA GLU A 48 37.61 -25.37 8.76
C GLU A 48 36.96 -23.99 8.93
N HIS A 49 36.59 -23.36 7.82
CA HIS A 49 35.63 -22.25 7.87
C HIS A 49 34.27 -22.82 8.35
N PRO A 50 33.65 -22.26 9.40
CA PRO A 50 32.46 -22.85 10.04
C PRO A 50 31.22 -22.94 9.14
N ASN A 51 31.28 -22.35 7.94
CA ASN A 51 30.19 -22.29 6.95
C ASN A 51 30.55 -22.89 5.58
N LEU A 52 31.67 -23.60 5.45
CA LEU A 52 32.15 -24.18 4.20
C LEU A 52 32.53 -25.65 4.38
N SER A 53 31.87 -26.55 3.65
CA SER A 53 32.25 -27.96 3.57
C SER A 53 32.77 -28.26 2.18
N GLY A 54 33.98 -28.82 2.08
CA GLY A 54 34.62 -29.11 0.78
C GLY A 54 35.24 -30.50 0.72
N LYS A 55 35.17 -31.13 -0.45
CA LYS A 55 35.75 -32.46 -0.70
C LYS A 55 36.35 -32.54 -2.10
N LEU A 56 37.45 -33.27 -2.22
CA LEU A 56 38.02 -33.62 -3.52
C LEU A 56 37.26 -34.83 -4.08
N LEU A 57 36.57 -34.64 -5.21
CA LEU A 57 35.89 -35.70 -5.94
C LEU A 57 36.88 -36.35 -6.91
N THR A 58 36.90 -37.68 -6.97
CA THR A 58 37.71 -38.43 -7.94
C THR A 58 36.81 -39.29 -8.82
N PRO A 59 37.18 -39.58 -10.08
CA PRO A 59 36.34 -40.38 -10.98
C PRO A 59 36.03 -41.79 -10.45
N SER A 60 36.92 -42.36 -9.64
CA SER A 60 36.90 -43.75 -9.16
C SER A 60 36.26 -43.94 -7.78
N SER A 61 35.58 -42.92 -7.23
CA SER A 61 34.96 -43.04 -5.90
C SER A 61 33.68 -42.21 -5.80
N ALA A 62 32.63 -42.78 -5.20
CA ALA A 62 31.51 -41.99 -4.71
C ALA A 62 31.94 -41.07 -3.56
N ALA A 63 31.26 -39.95 -3.40
CA ALA A 63 31.59 -38.97 -2.37
C ALA A 63 30.32 -38.27 -1.86
N VAL A 64 30.39 -37.82 -0.62
CA VAL A 64 29.32 -37.08 0.05
C VAL A 64 29.90 -35.79 0.60
N ILE A 65 29.14 -34.70 0.45
CA ILE A 65 29.41 -33.40 1.06
C ILE A 65 28.18 -33.01 1.88
N SER A 66 28.38 -32.78 3.17
CA SER A 66 27.34 -32.38 4.11
C SER A 66 27.67 -31.05 4.76
N GLN A 67 26.72 -30.12 4.77
CA GLN A 67 26.75 -28.87 5.53
C GLN A 67 25.50 -28.82 6.41
N LYS A 68 25.49 -28.05 7.50
CA LYS A 68 24.30 -27.91 8.35
C LYS A 68 23.07 -27.53 7.51
N GLY A 69 22.11 -28.45 7.35
CA GLY A 69 20.87 -28.28 6.58
C GLY A 69 20.98 -28.55 5.06
N PHE A 70 22.12 -29.04 4.56
CA PHE A 70 22.33 -29.39 3.16
C PHE A 70 23.16 -30.67 3.01
N TRP A 71 22.73 -31.57 2.14
CA TRP A 71 23.42 -32.81 1.83
C TRP A 71 23.52 -33.00 0.33
N ALA A 72 24.68 -33.41 -0.17
CA ALA A 72 24.89 -33.77 -1.56
C ALA A 72 25.69 -35.06 -1.69
N GLU A 73 25.17 -35.98 -2.50
CA GLU A 73 25.76 -37.27 -2.81
C GLU A 73 26.16 -37.33 -4.29
N PHE A 74 27.42 -37.67 -4.52
CA PHE A 74 28.06 -37.77 -5.81
C PHE A 74 28.36 -39.24 -6.09
N PRO A 75 27.67 -39.89 -7.03
CA PRO A 75 28.00 -41.27 -7.41
C PRO A 75 29.38 -41.37 -8.06
N GLU A 76 29.95 -42.58 -8.07
CA GLU A 76 31.20 -42.85 -8.78
C GLU A 76 31.08 -42.45 -10.26
N GLY A 77 32.09 -41.77 -10.80
CA GLY A 77 32.10 -41.26 -12.16
C GLY A 77 31.31 -39.96 -12.37
N SER A 78 30.93 -39.22 -11.31
CA SER A 78 30.32 -37.87 -11.45
C SER A 78 31.25 -36.83 -12.06
N VAL A 79 32.56 -37.05 -12.05
CA VAL A 79 33.57 -36.15 -12.61
C VAL A 79 34.55 -36.94 -13.50
N SER A 80 35.00 -36.33 -14.59
CA SER A 80 35.97 -36.93 -15.52
C SER A 80 37.43 -36.74 -15.09
N LYS A 81 37.70 -35.76 -14.22
CA LYS A 81 39.00 -35.50 -13.59
C LYS A 81 38.80 -35.12 -12.12
N ALA A 82 39.85 -35.23 -11.31
CA ALA A 82 39.79 -34.85 -9.91
C ALA A 82 39.36 -33.37 -9.77
N LEU A 83 38.29 -33.13 -9.01
CA LEU A 83 37.67 -31.82 -8.89
C LEU A 83 37.33 -31.52 -7.43
N ARG A 84 37.79 -30.38 -6.91
CA ARG A 84 37.44 -29.93 -5.56
C ARG A 84 36.07 -29.25 -5.60
N VAL A 85 35.09 -29.86 -4.94
CA VAL A 85 33.75 -29.28 -4.78
C VAL A 85 33.57 -28.80 -3.35
N SER A 86 32.95 -27.63 -3.19
CA SER A 86 32.63 -27.06 -1.87
C SER A 86 31.22 -26.50 -1.81
N VAL A 87 30.60 -26.56 -0.64
CA VAL A 87 29.28 -26.04 -0.35
C VAL A 87 29.38 -25.02 0.77
N SER A 88 28.83 -23.83 0.56
CA SER A 88 28.78 -22.76 1.56
C SER A 88 27.35 -22.29 1.85
N ALA A 89 27.03 -22.07 3.13
CA ALA A 89 25.78 -21.42 3.52
C ALA A 89 25.75 -19.94 3.12
N LEU A 90 24.65 -19.47 2.55
CA LEU A 90 24.43 -18.10 2.11
C LEU A 90 23.61 -17.31 3.15
N ASN A 91 23.92 -16.03 3.25
CA ASN A 91 23.11 -15.04 3.98
C ASN A 91 22.29 -14.19 3.00
N LYS A 92 21.41 -13.34 3.53
CA LYS A 92 20.48 -12.52 2.75
C LYS A 92 21.16 -11.59 1.74
N ARG A 93 22.39 -11.14 2.00
CA ARG A 93 23.16 -10.28 1.08
C ARG A 93 23.81 -11.06 -0.07
N ASN A 94 24.10 -12.34 0.15
CA ASN A 94 24.84 -13.19 -0.79
C ASN A 94 23.93 -14.10 -1.64
N LEU A 95 22.65 -14.21 -1.27
CA LEU A 95 21.63 -14.93 -2.03
C LEU A 95 21.17 -14.10 -3.24
N PRO A 96 21.15 -14.67 -4.46
CA PRO A 96 20.53 -14.04 -5.61
C PRO A 96 19.07 -13.66 -5.33
N ALA A 97 18.64 -12.50 -5.82
CA ALA A 97 17.27 -12.02 -5.59
C ALA A 97 16.23 -13.05 -6.03
N LEU A 98 15.27 -13.32 -5.14
CA LEU A 98 14.15 -14.22 -5.40
C LEU A 98 13.06 -13.48 -6.18
N GLY A 99 12.38 -14.19 -7.09
CA GLY A 99 11.16 -13.66 -7.70
C GLY A 99 10.06 -13.50 -6.64
N SER A 100 9.14 -12.55 -6.85
CA SER A 100 8.02 -12.29 -5.93
C SER A 100 7.07 -13.49 -5.77
N ASN A 101 7.18 -14.48 -6.66
CA ASN A 101 6.43 -15.72 -6.68
C ASN A 101 7.09 -16.87 -5.91
N ILE A 102 8.31 -16.72 -5.38
CA ILE A 102 9.00 -17.79 -4.65
C ILE A 102 9.15 -17.41 -3.18
N ILE A 103 8.60 -18.24 -2.29
CA ILE A 103 8.78 -18.11 -0.84
C ILE A 103 9.91 -19.05 -0.43
N ASN A 104 10.96 -18.50 0.18
CA ASN A 104 12.12 -19.26 0.66
C ASN A 104 11.80 -19.92 2.01
N LEU A 105 11.89 -21.25 2.04
CA LEU A 105 11.62 -22.07 3.22
C LEU A 105 12.90 -22.70 3.79
N THR A 106 14.07 -22.38 3.22
CA THR A 106 15.35 -22.98 3.63
C THR A 106 15.61 -22.79 5.14
N LYS A 107 15.95 -23.90 5.83
CA LYS A 107 16.28 -23.94 7.25
C LYS A 107 17.79 -23.83 7.44
N ASN A 108 18.24 -23.19 8.53
CA ASN A 108 19.65 -22.96 8.90
C ASN A 108 20.46 -21.98 8.03
N ALA A 109 20.00 -21.61 6.82
CA ALA A 109 20.62 -20.62 5.95
C ALA A 109 19.56 -19.96 5.05
N GLU A 110 19.94 -18.87 4.37
CA GLU A 110 19.10 -18.27 3.31
C GLU A 110 19.21 -19.05 1.99
N GLY A 111 20.22 -19.90 1.84
CA GLY A 111 20.43 -20.80 0.70
C GLY A 111 21.82 -21.44 0.77
N TYR A 112 22.15 -22.31 -0.19
CA TYR A 112 23.44 -23.00 -0.24
C TYR A 112 24.08 -22.81 -1.60
N ARG A 113 25.38 -22.50 -1.65
CA ARG A 113 26.13 -22.34 -2.90
C ARG A 113 27.13 -23.46 -3.07
N MET A 114 27.02 -24.20 -4.17
CA MET A 114 28.00 -25.20 -4.59
C MET A 114 29.04 -24.56 -5.53
N ARG A 115 30.32 -24.82 -5.28
CA ARG A 115 31.45 -24.35 -6.09
C ARG A 115 32.30 -25.53 -6.58
N PRO A 116 32.86 -25.45 -7.81
CA PRO A 116 32.76 -24.34 -8.77
C PRO A 116 31.33 -24.20 -9.31
N GLY A 117 30.83 -22.99 -9.52
CA GLY A 117 29.44 -22.76 -9.93
C GLY A 117 29.25 -22.86 -11.44
N GLY A 118 28.13 -23.43 -11.89
CA GLY A 118 27.76 -23.54 -13.30
C GLY A 118 28.48 -24.64 -14.08
N ILE A 119 28.98 -25.68 -13.38
CA ILE A 119 29.55 -26.87 -14.04
C ILE A 119 28.49 -27.96 -14.15
N LEU A 120 28.61 -28.79 -15.19
CA LEU A 120 27.80 -29.99 -15.37
C LEU A 120 28.62 -31.22 -14.96
N PHE A 121 28.05 -32.04 -14.09
CA PHE A 121 28.56 -33.34 -13.71
C PHE A 121 28.18 -34.39 -14.76
N GLU A 122 29.04 -35.39 -14.92
CA GLU A 122 28.85 -36.49 -15.89
C GLU A 122 27.63 -37.35 -15.50
N LYS A 123 27.36 -37.45 -14.20
CA LYS A 123 26.21 -38.16 -13.62
C LYS A 123 25.35 -37.24 -12.76
N GLU A 124 24.08 -37.59 -12.63
CA GLU A 124 23.17 -36.91 -11.69
C GLU A 124 23.64 -37.10 -10.25
N ILE A 125 23.66 -36.00 -9.51
CA ILE A 125 23.95 -35.95 -8.09
C ILE A 125 22.64 -35.80 -7.32
N SER A 126 22.55 -36.43 -6.15
CA SER A 126 21.41 -36.28 -5.26
C SER A 126 21.68 -35.13 -4.29
N ILE A 127 20.71 -34.23 -4.12
CA ILE A 127 20.78 -33.11 -3.18
C ILE A 127 19.58 -33.14 -2.24
N GLU A 128 19.79 -32.73 -1.00
CA GLU A 128 18.76 -32.66 0.04
C GLU A 128 18.94 -31.40 0.88
N ILE A 129 17.86 -30.66 1.11
CA ILE A 129 17.85 -29.34 1.77
C ILE A 129 16.78 -29.33 2.85
N ALA A 130 17.16 -28.98 4.07
CA ALA A 130 16.22 -28.84 5.19
C ALA A 130 15.32 -27.60 5.00
N TYR A 131 14.03 -27.72 5.30
CA TYR A 131 13.06 -26.63 5.25
C TYR A 131 12.41 -26.35 6.61
N ASP A 132 11.91 -25.14 6.78
CA ASP A 132 11.24 -24.65 7.99
C ASP A 132 9.72 -24.64 7.81
N LYS A 133 9.02 -25.51 8.55
CA LYS A 133 7.55 -25.64 8.48
C LYS A 133 6.81 -24.37 8.87
N THR A 134 7.40 -23.54 9.74
CA THR A 134 6.76 -22.29 10.21
C THR A 134 6.66 -21.23 9.13
N LYS A 135 7.44 -21.38 8.04
CA LYS A 135 7.46 -20.46 6.91
C LYS A 135 6.51 -20.87 5.78
N ILE A 136 5.83 -22.02 5.90
CA ILE A 136 4.87 -22.48 4.89
C ILE A 136 3.66 -21.53 4.88
N PRO A 137 3.35 -20.89 3.74
CA PRO A 137 2.20 -19.98 3.64
C PRO A 137 0.86 -20.73 3.77
N GLU A 138 -0.17 -20.03 4.24
CA GLU A 138 -1.54 -20.56 4.29
C GLU A 138 -2.00 -21.05 2.90
N GLY A 139 -2.65 -22.22 2.86
CA GLY A 139 -3.11 -22.86 1.63
C GLY A 139 -2.11 -23.81 0.97
N TYR A 140 -0.87 -23.89 1.47
CA TYR A 140 0.16 -24.80 0.96
C TYR A 140 0.51 -25.86 2.00
N THR A 141 0.97 -27.02 1.51
CA THR A 141 1.38 -28.16 2.32
C THR A 141 2.83 -28.52 2.06
N GLU A 142 3.39 -29.44 2.86
CA GLU A 142 4.76 -29.93 2.65
C GLU A 142 4.95 -30.56 1.26
N LYS A 143 3.89 -31.05 0.61
CA LYS A 143 3.94 -31.61 -0.76
C LYS A 143 4.26 -30.57 -1.84
N ASP A 144 4.05 -29.29 -1.54
CA ASP A 144 4.25 -28.20 -2.49
C ASP A 144 5.69 -27.67 -2.48
N ILE A 145 6.50 -28.13 -1.52
CA ILE A 145 7.90 -27.74 -1.38
C ILE A 145 8.71 -28.34 -2.53
N SER A 146 9.55 -27.52 -3.13
CA SER A 146 10.46 -27.94 -4.20
C SER A 146 11.84 -27.33 -3.99
N ILE A 147 12.86 -27.97 -4.56
CA ILE A 147 14.20 -27.39 -4.62
C ILE A 147 14.27 -26.46 -5.83
N PHE A 148 14.84 -25.27 -5.65
CA PHE A 148 15.15 -24.34 -6.72
C PHE A 148 16.65 -24.20 -6.86
N PHE A 149 17.11 -24.05 -8.09
CA PHE A 149 18.49 -23.69 -8.41
C PHE A 149 18.53 -22.37 -9.16
N TYR A 150 19.59 -21.59 -8.99
CA TYR A 150 19.74 -20.31 -9.67
C TYR A 150 20.44 -20.50 -11.03
N ASP A 151 19.70 -20.38 -12.13
CA ASP A 151 20.28 -20.36 -13.46
C ASP A 151 21.00 -19.01 -13.67
N ARG A 152 22.33 -19.04 -13.67
CA ARG A 152 23.17 -17.84 -13.82
C ARG A 152 23.12 -17.25 -15.23
N ALA A 153 22.86 -18.06 -16.26
CA ALA A 153 22.74 -17.58 -17.63
C ALA A 153 21.44 -16.78 -17.82
N LYS A 154 20.33 -17.27 -17.26
CA LYS A 154 19.01 -16.60 -17.30
C LYS A 154 18.79 -15.60 -16.17
N LYS A 155 19.66 -15.60 -15.15
CA LYS A 155 19.53 -14.81 -13.91
C LYS A 155 18.21 -15.06 -13.17
N LEU A 156 17.70 -16.29 -13.22
CA LEU A 156 16.40 -16.67 -12.67
C LEU A 156 16.49 -17.96 -11.86
N TRP A 157 15.67 -18.05 -10.81
CA TRP A 157 15.46 -19.28 -10.07
C TRP A 157 14.58 -20.25 -10.86
N GLN A 158 15.03 -21.49 -11.03
CA GLN A 158 14.30 -22.54 -11.73
C GLN A 158 13.98 -23.70 -10.77
N LYS A 159 12.77 -24.23 -10.88
CA LYS A 159 12.33 -25.41 -10.10
C LYS A 159 13.05 -26.65 -10.61
N LEU A 160 13.53 -27.48 -9.68
CA LEU A 160 14.10 -28.78 -9.99
C LEU A 160 12.97 -29.80 -10.27
N PRO A 161 12.89 -30.41 -11.48
CA PRO A 161 11.72 -31.18 -11.92
C PRO A 161 11.38 -32.43 -11.10
N GLN A 162 12.38 -33.04 -10.44
CA GLN A 162 12.22 -34.26 -9.64
C GLN A 162 12.54 -33.98 -8.16
N SER A 163 11.89 -32.97 -7.58
CA SER A 163 11.99 -32.74 -6.13
C SER A 163 10.87 -33.47 -5.39
N GLU A 164 11.26 -34.29 -4.42
CA GLU A 164 10.34 -35.04 -3.55
C GLU A 164 10.71 -34.77 -2.09
N VAL A 165 9.69 -34.59 -1.24
CA VAL A 165 9.87 -34.60 0.21
C VAL A 165 10.05 -36.07 0.63
N LYS A 166 11.32 -36.49 0.73
CA LYS A 166 11.74 -37.83 1.15
C LYS A 166 12.94 -37.73 2.07
N SER A 167 12.98 -38.64 3.05
CA SER A 167 13.74 -38.54 4.28
C SER A 167 15.09 -39.24 4.25
N HIS A 168 16.18 -38.47 4.33
CA HIS A 168 17.39 -38.86 5.05
C HIS A 168 17.69 -37.90 6.21
N LEU A 169 17.31 -36.63 6.06
CA LEU A 169 17.21 -35.61 7.09
C LEU A 169 15.74 -35.45 7.54
N ALA A 170 15.51 -35.08 8.81
CA ALA A 170 14.17 -34.70 9.25
C ALA A 170 13.78 -33.37 8.58
N GLU A 171 12.59 -33.30 7.96
CA GLU A 171 12.04 -32.08 7.35
C GLU A 171 12.88 -31.51 6.20
N SER A 172 13.14 -32.35 5.18
CA SER A 172 13.95 -32.00 4.02
C SER A 172 13.26 -32.27 2.69
N ALA A 173 13.61 -31.47 1.69
CA ALA A 173 13.28 -31.71 0.30
C ALA A 173 14.51 -32.31 -0.38
N SER A 174 14.31 -33.38 -1.15
CA SER A 174 15.34 -34.06 -1.92
C SER A 174 15.14 -33.83 -3.42
N GLY A 175 16.19 -33.93 -4.22
CA GLY A 175 16.10 -33.87 -5.67
C GLY A 175 17.40 -34.24 -6.38
N LYS A 176 17.36 -34.39 -7.70
CA LYS A 176 18.52 -34.73 -8.52
C LYS A 176 18.88 -33.62 -9.49
N THR A 177 20.17 -33.33 -9.63
CA THR A 177 20.69 -32.32 -10.55
C THR A 177 21.98 -32.81 -11.21
N LYS A 178 22.31 -32.29 -12.40
CA LYS A 178 23.65 -32.41 -12.99
C LYS A 178 24.46 -31.14 -12.82
N GLU A 179 23.85 -30.04 -12.39
CA GLU A 179 24.50 -28.74 -12.37
C GLU A 179 24.89 -28.35 -10.95
N SER A 180 26.07 -27.76 -10.78
CA SER A 180 26.42 -27.04 -9.56
C SER A 180 25.86 -25.62 -9.59
N SER A 181 25.09 -25.24 -8.57
CA SER A 181 24.53 -23.90 -8.50
C SER A 181 24.29 -23.43 -7.06
N ASP A 182 23.57 -22.33 -6.92
CA ASP A 182 22.97 -21.88 -5.68
C ASP A 182 21.59 -22.55 -5.55
N PHE A 183 21.32 -23.17 -4.41
CA PHE A 183 20.10 -23.93 -4.14
C PHE A 183 19.34 -23.40 -2.94
N ILE A 184 18.01 -23.49 -3.01
CA ILE A 184 17.09 -23.23 -1.89
C ILE A 184 15.96 -24.25 -1.88
N ALA A 185 15.34 -24.45 -0.71
CA ALA A 185 14.02 -25.05 -0.61
C ALA A 185 12.96 -23.94 -0.59
N GLY A 186 11.91 -24.07 -1.38
CA GLY A 186 10.85 -23.05 -1.45
C GLY A 186 9.53 -23.54 -2.01
N ILE A 187 8.57 -22.63 -2.08
CA ILE A 187 7.26 -22.84 -2.69
C ILE A 187 7.04 -21.74 -3.73
N ILE A 188 6.54 -22.12 -4.91
CA ILE A 188 6.02 -21.13 -5.86
C ILE A 188 4.62 -20.75 -5.39
N LYS A 189 4.48 -19.53 -4.89
CA LYS A 189 3.18 -18.89 -4.78
C LYS A 189 2.73 -18.53 -6.19
N LEU A 190 1.83 -19.34 -6.74
CA LEU A 190 1.12 -18.92 -7.95
C LEU A 190 0.43 -17.60 -7.61
N PRO A 191 0.53 -16.55 -8.45
CA PRO A 191 -0.30 -15.38 -8.26
C PRO A 191 -1.73 -15.89 -8.25
N GLU A 192 -2.38 -15.79 -7.10
CA GLU A 192 -3.81 -15.97 -7.04
C GLU A 192 -4.37 -14.93 -8.00
N SER A 193 -4.83 -15.40 -9.16
CA SER A 193 -5.92 -14.70 -9.83
C SER A 193 -6.95 -14.42 -8.74
N PRO A 194 -7.44 -13.18 -8.55
CA PRO A 194 -8.37 -12.84 -7.47
C PRO A 194 -9.70 -13.62 -7.48
N ASP A 195 -9.88 -14.57 -8.40
CA ASP A 195 -11.16 -15.18 -8.74
C ASP A 195 -11.28 -16.68 -8.43
N THR A 196 -10.38 -17.27 -7.65
CA THR A 196 -10.66 -18.59 -7.05
C THR A 196 -10.39 -18.59 -5.55
N SER A 197 -11.13 -17.75 -4.82
CA SER A 197 -11.68 -18.18 -3.52
C SER A 197 -12.71 -19.26 -3.81
N GLY A 198 -12.21 -20.43 -4.21
CA GLY A 198 -13.01 -21.63 -4.38
C GLY A 198 -13.60 -21.98 -3.03
N PHE A 199 -14.92 -21.77 -2.92
CA PHE A 199 -15.85 -22.49 -2.05
C PHE A 199 -15.15 -23.52 -1.15
N THR A 200 -14.72 -23.11 0.04
CA THR A 200 -14.83 -24.05 1.15
C THR A 200 -16.31 -24.09 1.48
N PRO A 201 -17.00 -25.24 1.35
CA PRO A 201 -18.32 -25.38 1.93
C PRO A 201 -18.25 -25.01 3.42
N THR A 202 -19.36 -24.61 4.01
CA THR A 202 -19.52 -24.27 5.42
C THR A 202 -19.05 -25.39 6.35
N SER A 203 -17.74 -25.53 6.50
CA SER A 203 -17.08 -26.16 7.63
C SER A 203 -16.87 -25.05 8.65
N ILE A 204 -17.50 -25.18 9.82
CA ILE A 204 -17.11 -24.45 11.03
C ILE A 204 -15.69 -24.94 11.36
N SER A 205 -14.71 -24.34 10.71
CA SER A 205 -13.30 -24.63 10.93
C SER A 205 -12.77 -23.69 11.99
N GLY A 206 -12.47 -24.26 13.16
CA GLY A 206 -11.76 -23.57 14.23
C GLY A 206 -12.60 -22.54 14.98
N LEU A 207 -13.44 -23.00 15.91
CA LEU A 207 -13.74 -22.21 17.10
C LEU A 207 -12.39 -21.92 17.78
N LYS A 208 -11.81 -20.77 17.45
CA LYS A 208 -10.61 -20.24 18.11
C LYS A 208 -10.92 -20.23 19.60
N ALA A 209 -9.99 -20.71 20.43
CA ALA A 209 -10.13 -20.63 21.88
C ALA A 209 -10.54 -19.20 22.26
N ALA A 210 -11.55 -19.08 23.12
CA ALA A 210 -12.08 -17.79 23.54
C ALA A 210 -10.93 -16.94 24.10
N SER A 211 -10.53 -15.91 23.36
CA SER A 211 -9.68 -14.86 23.89
C SER A 211 -10.61 -13.74 24.38
N PRO A 212 -10.37 -13.17 25.56
CA PRO A 212 -11.18 -12.05 26.08
C PRO A 212 -11.10 -10.80 25.19
N PHE A 213 -10.19 -10.78 24.22
CA PHE A 213 -10.02 -9.68 23.26
C PHE A 213 -10.66 -9.95 21.88
N VAL A 214 -11.31 -11.10 21.67
CA VAL A 214 -12.00 -11.37 20.39
C VAL A 214 -13.07 -10.31 20.15
N GLY A 215 -13.04 -9.67 18.98
CA GLY A 215 -13.99 -8.62 18.60
C GLY A 215 -13.68 -7.23 19.19
N VAL A 216 -12.71 -7.11 20.09
CA VAL A 216 -12.26 -5.80 20.59
C VAL A 216 -11.36 -5.14 19.56
N GLN A 217 -11.83 -4.04 18.98
CA GLN A 217 -10.98 -3.16 18.17
C GLN A 217 -10.38 -2.09 19.09
N SER A 218 -9.06 -2.12 19.28
CA SER A 218 -8.34 -1.07 20.01
C SER A 218 -7.90 0.03 19.05
N VAL A 219 -7.91 1.28 19.52
CA VAL A 219 -7.15 2.34 18.88
C VAL A 219 -5.67 2.07 19.11
N SER A 220 -4.88 2.00 18.03
CA SER A 220 -3.43 1.84 18.15
C SER A 220 -2.79 3.12 18.68
N PRO A 221 -1.66 3.03 19.42
CA PRO A 221 -0.86 4.20 19.74
C PRO A 221 -0.54 5.01 18.48
N PRO A 222 -0.58 6.36 18.53
CA PRO A 222 -0.25 7.18 17.37
C PRO A 222 1.16 6.90 16.85
N SER A 223 1.27 6.80 15.52
CA SER A 223 2.54 6.66 14.81
C SER A 223 2.87 7.93 14.05
N VAL A 224 4.15 8.16 13.75
CA VAL A 224 4.56 9.33 12.96
C VAL A 224 4.33 9.05 11.47
N SER A 225 3.55 9.92 10.84
CA SER A 225 3.31 9.95 9.40
C SER A 225 4.54 10.50 8.63
N PRO A 226 4.67 10.25 7.31
CA PRO A 226 5.78 10.80 6.51
C PRO A 226 5.89 12.33 6.48
N ASP A 227 4.80 13.05 6.81
CA ASP A 227 4.76 14.51 6.93
C ASP A 227 5.11 15.03 8.34
N GLY A 228 5.42 14.12 9.28
CA GLY A 228 5.76 14.45 10.67
C GLY A 228 4.55 14.58 11.61
N SER A 229 3.31 14.43 11.10
CA SER A 229 2.11 14.41 11.94
C SER A 229 2.02 13.10 12.75
N ALA A 230 1.38 13.14 13.92
CA ALA A 230 0.99 11.93 14.63
C ALA A 230 -0.36 11.44 14.10
N SER A 231 -0.43 10.20 13.66
CA SER A 231 -1.64 9.59 13.10
C SER A 231 -2.04 8.30 13.81
N THR A 232 -3.34 8.10 13.97
CA THR A 232 -3.92 6.82 14.40
C THR A 232 -5.29 6.63 13.75
N SER A 233 -5.89 5.45 13.88
CA SER A 233 -7.24 5.22 13.38
C SER A 233 -7.99 4.18 14.20
N PHE A 234 -9.31 4.25 14.09
CA PHE A 234 -10.25 3.26 14.61
C PHE A 234 -11.12 2.76 13.47
N SER A 235 -11.01 1.48 13.13
CA SER A 235 -11.85 0.87 12.10
C SER A 235 -13.22 0.51 12.65
N ILE A 236 -14.27 0.93 11.94
CA ILE A 236 -15.63 0.51 12.23
C ILE A 236 -15.79 -0.91 11.69
N ASP A 237 -16.00 -1.87 12.60
CA ASP A 237 -16.22 -3.26 12.21
C ASP A 237 -17.62 -3.40 11.58
N LEU A 238 -17.66 -3.92 10.36
CA LEU A 238 -18.86 -4.10 9.56
C LEU A 238 -18.95 -5.56 9.12
N PRO A 239 -20.16 -6.17 9.17
CA PRO A 239 -20.39 -7.46 8.55
C PRO A 239 -19.97 -7.47 7.08
N ALA A 240 -19.32 -8.55 6.65
CA ALA A 240 -18.83 -8.68 5.28
C ALA A 240 -19.97 -8.58 4.25
N GLY A 241 -19.73 -7.80 3.20
CA GLY A 241 -20.64 -7.68 2.08
C GLY A 241 -20.50 -8.84 1.09
N ARG A 242 -21.50 -9.02 0.22
CA ARG A 242 -21.42 -10.02 -0.85
C ARG A 242 -20.22 -9.73 -1.75
N ALA A 243 -19.39 -10.75 -1.99
CA ALA A 243 -18.15 -10.63 -2.76
C ALA A 243 -17.21 -9.51 -2.26
N GLY A 244 -17.22 -9.20 -0.96
CA GLY A 244 -16.38 -8.15 -0.38
C GLY A 244 -16.88 -6.72 -0.64
N MET A 245 -18.08 -6.54 -1.19
CA MET A 245 -18.70 -5.23 -1.38
C MET A 245 -19.35 -4.72 -0.09
N GLN A 246 -18.52 -4.21 0.83
CA GLN A 246 -18.91 -3.40 1.98
C GLN A 246 -18.16 -2.06 1.97
N PRO A 247 -18.73 -0.99 2.57
CA PRO A 247 -18.00 0.27 2.68
C PRO A 247 -16.80 0.11 3.64
N GLY A 248 -15.67 0.71 3.31
CA GLY A 248 -14.57 0.89 4.28
C GLY A 248 -14.86 2.10 5.15
N LEU A 249 -15.08 1.89 6.45
CA LEU A 249 -15.31 2.96 7.42
C LEU A 249 -14.26 2.93 8.51
N SER A 250 -13.56 4.05 8.69
CA SER A 250 -12.69 4.25 9.84
C SER A 250 -12.78 5.70 10.30
N ILE A 251 -12.48 5.92 11.58
CA ILE A 251 -12.29 7.22 12.20
C ILE A 251 -10.78 7.43 12.24
N GLN A 252 -10.26 8.40 11.51
CA GLN A 252 -8.83 8.71 11.46
C GLN A 252 -8.51 9.92 12.33
N TYR A 253 -7.37 9.87 12.99
CA TYR A 253 -6.77 10.99 13.69
C TYR A 253 -5.51 11.45 12.95
N SER A 254 -5.34 12.76 12.85
CA SER A 254 -4.06 13.40 12.58
C SER A 254 -3.85 14.56 13.55
N SER A 255 -2.64 14.74 14.05
CA SER A 255 -2.29 15.90 14.89
C SER A 255 -2.31 17.23 14.12
N ASP A 256 -2.12 17.19 12.79
CA ASP A 256 -2.33 18.35 11.91
C ASP A 256 -3.81 18.52 11.49
N GLY A 257 -4.63 17.53 11.87
CA GLY A 257 -6.02 17.44 11.49
C GLY A 257 -6.81 18.61 12.04
N GLY A 258 -7.50 19.30 11.15
CA GLY A 258 -8.40 20.37 11.51
C GLY A 258 -9.61 19.88 12.30
N GLN A 259 -10.57 20.79 12.44
CA GLN A 259 -11.85 20.46 13.05
C GLN A 259 -12.76 19.75 12.05
N SER A 260 -13.43 18.68 12.50
CA SER A 260 -14.46 17.99 11.74
C SER A 260 -15.69 17.73 12.61
N TRP A 261 -16.73 17.11 12.06
CA TRP A 261 -17.88 16.57 12.80
C TRP A 261 -17.54 15.50 13.88
N LEU A 262 -16.27 15.12 14.03
CA LEU A 262 -15.74 14.26 15.08
C LEU A 262 -14.83 14.99 16.08
N GLY A 263 -14.88 16.32 16.09
CA GLY A 263 -13.99 17.14 16.91
C GLY A 263 -12.68 17.48 16.19
N THR A 264 -11.72 18.02 16.93
CA THR A 264 -10.40 18.41 16.42
C THR A 264 -9.49 17.20 16.24
N GLY A 265 -8.82 17.13 15.08
CA GLY A 265 -7.86 16.08 14.73
C GLY A 265 -8.49 14.78 14.23
N TRP A 266 -9.71 14.46 14.66
CA TRP A 266 -10.43 13.27 14.21
C TRP A 266 -11.33 13.57 13.02
N ASN A 267 -11.49 12.60 12.12
CA ASN A 267 -12.43 12.67 11.01
C ASN A 267 -12.89 11.28 10.55
N LEU A 268 -14.03 11.24 9.86
CA LEU A 268 -14.58 10.09 9.16
C LEU A 268 -15.11 10.66 7.86
N THR A 269 -14.42 10.37 6.78
CA THR A 269 -14.77 10.86 5.45
C THR A 269 -15.24 9.71 4.60
N LEU A 270 -16.28 9.97 3.82
CA LEU A 270 -16.64 9.12 2.70
C LEU A 270 -15.92 9.63 1.45
N PRO A 271 -15.64 8.75 0.46
CA PRO A 271 -15.07 9.18 -0.80
C PRO A 271 -15.89 10.32 -1.42
N SER A 272 -15.20 11.34 -1.91
CA SER A 272 -15.83 12.47 -2.59
C SER A 272 -14.91 13.02 -3.68
N LEU A 273 -15.52 13.72 -4.63
CA LEU A 273 -14.82 14.58 -5.58
C LEU A 273 -15.16 16.04 -5.26
N SER A 274 -14.18 16.93 -5.34
CA SER A 274 -14.37 18.35 -5.05
C SER A 274 -13.51 19.21 -5.95
N ILE A 275 -13.88 20.48 -6.10
CA ILE A 275 -12.99 21.46 -6.72
C ILE A 275 -11.77 21.68 -5.81
N ASP A 276 -10.59 21.76 -6.42
CA ASP A 276 -9.35 22.14 -5.77
C ASP A 276 -9.34 23.64 -5.45
N THR A 277 -9.44 23.98 -4.17
CA THR A 277 -9.45 25.37 -3.70
C THR A 277 -8.05 25.88 -3.29
N ARG A 278 -6.97 25.11 -3.52
CA ARG A 278 -5.61 25.53 -3.14
C ARG A 278 -5.17 26.82 -3.85
N TRP A 279 -5.74 27.10 -5.02
CA TRP A 279 -5.36 28.23 -5.88
C TRP A 279 -6.38 29.38 -5.90
N GLY A 280 -7.33 29.35 -4.96
CA GLY A 280 -8.41 30.34 -4.86
C GLY A 280 -9.80 29.73 -5.00
N ALA A 281 -10.82 30.58 -4.91
CA ALA A 281 -12.20 30.17 -5.11
C ALA A 281 -12.49 29.85 -6.60
N PRO A 282 -13.40 28.91 -6.89
CA PRO A 282 -13.83 28.61 -8.25
C PRO A 282 -14.50 29.79 -8.94
N ARG A 283 -14.39 29.83 -10.28
CA ARG A 283 -15.02 30.87 -11.11
C ARG A 283 -16.36 30.42 -11.68
N TYR A 284 -16.56 29.11 -11.83
CA TYR A 284 -17.76 28.51 -12.42
C TYR A 284 -18.07 29.06 -13.81
N ASP A 285 -17.04 29.25 -14.64
CA ASP A 285 -17.24 29.73 -16.00
C ASP A 285 -18.06 28.73 -16.82
N ALA A 286 -19.08 29.21 -17.52
CA ALA A 286 -20.01 28.35 -18.28
C ALA A 286 -19.40 27.77 -19.55
N GLN A 287 -18.45 28.47 -20.17
CA GLN A 287 -17.88 28.13 -21.47
C GLN A 287 -16.54 27.40 -21.32
N TYR A 288 -15.75 27.80 -20.34
CA TYR A 288 -14.36 27.37 -20.18
C TYR A 288 -14.14 26.52 -18.92
N GLU A 289 -13.18 25.60 -19.00
CA GLU A 289 -12.69 24.82 -17.86
C GLU A 289 -11.83 25.72 -16.99
N THR A 290 -12.38 26.18 -15.87
CA THR A 290 -11.68 27.09 -14.95
C THR A 290 -11.32 26.42 -13.62
N GLU A 291 -11.95 25.28 -13.29
CA GLU A 291 -11.72 24.50 -12.08
C GLU A 291 -10.73 23.36 -12.27
N SER A 292 -9.94 23.11 -11.24
CA SER A 292 -9.19 21.86 -11.06
C SER A 292 -9.91 20.99 -10.02
N TYR A 293 -9.69 19.68 -10.03
CA TYR A 293 -10.48 18.74 -9.21
C TYR A 293 -9.57 17.85 -8.37
N ILE A 294 -10.09 17.45 -7.21
CA ILE A 294 -9.48 16.49 -6.28
C ILE A 294 -10.46 15.34 -6.06
N LEU A 295 -9.98 14.11 -6.18
CA LEU A 295 -10.71 12.89 -5.86
C LEU A 295 -10.09 12.23 -4.63
N SER A 296 -10.82 12.19 -3.51
CA SER A 296 -10.37 11.57 -2.25
C SER A 296 -8.97 12.01 -1.80
N GLY A 297 -8.63 13.29 -2.01
CA GLY A 297 -7.32 13.88 -1.67
C GLY A 297 -6.30 13.91 -2.81
N GLU A 298 -6.50 13.15 -3.89
CA GLU A 298 -5.60 13.12 -5.05
C GLU A 298 -6.00 14.14 -6.11
N GLU A 299 -5.04 14.96 -6.55
CA GLU A 299 -5.25 15.94 -7.63
C GLU A 299 -5.49 15.23 -8.97
N LEU A 300 -6.44 15.74 -9.75
CA LEU A 300 -6.75 15.25 -11.09
C LEU A 300 -6.18 16.16 -12.18
N LEU A 301 -5.77 15.53 -13.27
CA LEU A 301 -5.35 16.13 -14.53
C LEU A 301 -6.39 15.87 -15.63
N PRO A 302 -6.55 16.76 -16.62
CA PRO A 302 -5.86 18.05 -16.75
C PRO A 302 -6.31 19.04 -15.67
N ASN A 303 -5.36 19.84 -15.17
CA ASN A 303 -5.66 20.94 -14.26
C ASN A 303 -5.66 22.28 -15.03
N THR A 304 -6.38 23.25 -14.50
CA THR A 304 -6.59 24.56 -15.13
C THR A 304 -5.63 25.62 -14.60
N HIS A 305 -4.91 25.32 -13.52
CA HIS A 305 -3.97 26.26 -12.91
C HIS A 305 -2.75 26.50 -13.82
N ARG A 306 -2.54 27.77 -14.21
CA ARG A 306 -1.43 28.23 -15.09
C ARG A 306 -1.43 27.62 -16.50
N ASN A 307 -2.56 27.09 -16.95
CA ASN A 307 -2.75 26.63 -18.32
C ASN A 307 -3.78 27.52 -19.02
N GLU A 308 -3.75 27.53 -20.36
CA GLU A 308 -4.83 28.13 -21.15
C GLU A 308 -6.14 27.39 -20.90
N TRP A 309 -7.23 28.14 -20.81
CA TRP A 309 -8.53 27.54 -20.56
C TRP A 309 -9.08 26.90 -21.83
N GLU A 310 -9.57 25.68 -21.68
CA GLU A 310 -10.18 24.91 -22.75
C GLU A 310 -11.70 25.05 -22.71
N ASN A 311 -12.36 24.91 -23.87
CA ASN A 311 -13.81 24.81 -23.91
C ASN A 311 -14.30 23.57 -23.14
N ARG A 312 -15.41 23.72 -22.42
CA ARG A 312 -16.05 22.58 -21.75
C ARG A 312 -16.61 21.60 -22.75
N THR A 313 -16.41 20.32 -22.48
CA THR A 313 -16.91 19.20 -23.29
C THR A 313 -17.62 18.20 -22.41
N THR A 314 -18.56 17.45 -22.98
CA THR A 314 -19.19 16.32 -22.28
C THR A 314 -18.26 15.11 -22.25
N ASN A 315 -18.43 14.22 -21.26
CA ASN A 315 -17.64 13.00 -21.09
C ASN A 315 -16.12 13.27 -21.00
N LYS A 316 -15.70 14.40 -20.43
CA LYS A 316 -14.28 14.74 -20.28
C LYS A 316 -13.59 13.74 -19.36
N ARG A 317 -12.45 13.21 -19.80
CA ARG A 317 -11.67 12.23 -19.05
C ARG A 317 -10.61 12.90 -18.20
N PHE A 318 -10.44 12.38 -16.99
CA PHE A 318 -9.44 12.84 -16.03
C PHE A 318 -8.56 11.68 -15.57
N TYR A 319 -7.42 12.02 -14.99
CA TYR A 319 -6.42 11.08 -14.48
C TYR A 319 -5.86 11.59 -13.15
N PRO A 320 -5.56 10.71 -12.18
CA PRO A 320 -4.79 11.12 -11.01
C PRO A 320 -3.42 11.67 -11.43
N ARG A 321 -2.95 12.71 -10.75
CA ARG A 321 -1.61 13.28 -10.97
C ARG A 321 -0.50 12.26 -10.70
N ARG A 322 -0.71 11.40 -9.70
CA ARG A 322 0.11 10.22 -9.41
C ARG A 322 -0.73 8.98 -9.69
N GLU A 323 -0.46 8.34 -10.81
CA GLU A 323 -1.22 7.16 -11.21
C GLU A 323 -0.82 5.93 -10.39
N GLY A 324 -1.81 5.14 -9.99
CA GLY A 324 -1.61 3.89 -9.23
C GLY A 324 -2.75 2.89 -9.44
N GLY A 325 -4.00 3.37 -9.44
CA GLY A 325 -5.19 2.54 -9.65
C GLY A 325 -5.55 2.31 -11.11
N PHE A 326 -5.07 3.16 -12.03
CA PHE A 326 -5.49 3.30 -13.44
C PHE A 326 -7.01 3.24 -13.60
N ASN A 327 -7.69 3.99 -12.75
CA ASN A 327 -9.12 4.16 -12.81
C ASN A 327 -9.47 5.01 -14.04
N GLN A 328 -10.56 4.68 -14.72
CA GLN A 328 -11.14 5.54 -15.73
C GLN A 328 -12.07 6.55 -15.05
N ILE A 329 -11.64 7.80 -14.96
CA ILE A 329 -12.39 8.90 -14.35
C ILE A 329 -13.03 9.75 -15.45
N ILE A 330 -14.35 9.86 -15.45
CA ILE A 330 -15.11 10.58 -16.48
C ILE A 330 -16.07 11.57 -15.80
N ARG A 331 -16.01 12.82 -16.22
CA ARG A 331 -17.00 13.85 -15.92
C ARG A 331 -18.13 13.77 -16.95
N LYS A 332 -19.36 13.54 -16.49
CA LYS A 332 -20.57 13.44 -17.31
C LYS A 332 -21.29 14.78 -17.25
N GLY A 333 -21.48 15.46 -18.38
CA GLY A 333 -21.96 16.86 -18.43
C GLY A 333 -20.86 17.85 -18.78
N ASN A 334 -21.23 19.09 -19.08
CA ASN A 334 -20.36 20.10 -19.69
C ASN A 334 -20.58 21.53 -19.15
N HIS A 335 -21.39 21.71 -18.12
CA HIS A 335 -21.72 23.01 -17.54
C HIS A 335 -21.63 22.94 -16.00
N PRO A 336 -21.13 23.96 -15.30
CA PRO A 336 -20.97 23.98 -13.83
C PRO A 336 -22.13 23.43 -12.99
N ASN A 337 -23.36 23.54 -13.47
CA ASN A 337 -24.57 23.09 -12.77
C ASN A 337 -25.11 21.72 -13.24
N ASN A 338 -24.49 21.06 -14.22
CA ASN A 338 -25.07 19.89 -14.88
C ASN A 338 -24.18 18.64 -14.95
N TYR A 339 -23.02 18.64 -14.26
CA TYR A 339 -22.15 17.47 -14.28
C TYR A 339 -22.05 16.70 -12.96
N HIS A 340 -21.82 15.40 -13.12
CA HIS A 340 -21.50 14.41 -12.11
C HIS A 340 -20.34 13.52 -12.57
N TRP A 341 -19.87 12.62 -11.72
CA TRP A 341 -18.65 11.86 -11.99
C TRP A 341 -18.86 10.36 -11.90
N MET A 342 -18.21 9.66 -12.83
CA MET A 342 -18.14 8.22 -12.88
C MET A 342 -16.68 7.79 -12.86
N VAL A 343 -16.32 6.94 -11.90
CA VAL A 343 -14.98 6.36 -11.78
C VAL A 343 -15.10 4.85 -11.93
N LYS A 344 -14.47 4.28 -12.95
CA LYS A 344 -14.44 2.83 -13.15
C LYS A 344 -13.06 2.29 -12.82
N SER A 345 -13.00 1.39 -11.85
CA SER A 345 -11.77 0.72 -11.45
C SER A 345 -11.37 -0.42 -12.40
N LYS A 346 -10.11 -0.86 -12.32
CA LYS A 346 -9.61 -2.01 -13.08
C LYS A 346 -10.36 -3.32 -12.80
N SER A 347 -10.87 -3.50 -11.59
CA SER A 347 -11.68 -4.68 -11.22
C SER A 347 -13.11 -4.63 -11.78
N GLY A 348 -13.48 -3.53 -12.44
CA GLY A 348 -14.80 -3.35 -13.03
C GLY A 348 -15.84 -2.79 -12.07
N VAL A 349 -15.47 -2.46 -10.82
CA VAL A 349 -16.35 -1.71 -9.91
C VAL A 349 -16.44 -0.26 -10.37
N THR A 350 -17.68 0.23 -10.51
CA THR A 350 -17.98 1.62 -10.85
C THR A 350 -18.44 2.38 -9.61
N PHE A 351 -17.84 3.54 -9.39
CA PHE A 351 -18.17 4.50 -8.33
C PHE A 351 -18.83 5.71 -8.98
N TYR A 352 -19.98 6.13 -8.46
CA TYR A 352 -20.71 7.31 -8.91
C TYR A 352 -20.64 8.39 -7.82
N TYR A 353 -20.29 9.62 -8.22
CA TYR A 353 -20.22 10.77 -7.32
C TYR A 353 -21.18 11.86 -7.79
N GLY A 354 -22.02 12.32 -6.86
CA GLY A 354 -23.02 13.36 -7.09
C GLY A 354 -24.21 12.94 -7.95
N GLY A 355 -24.44 11.65 -8.14
CA GLY A 355 -25.47 11.15 -9.04
C GLY A 355 -25.39 9.65 -9.33
N ASP A 356 -26.03 9.26 -10.42
CA ASP A 356 -25.95 7.91 -10.98
C ASP A 356 -25.30 7.95 -12.37
N GLU A 357 -25.55 6.96 -13.23
CA GLU A 357 -24.95 6.92 -14.56
C GLU A 357 -25.44 8.07 -15.46
N ASN A 358 -26.68 8.51 -15.29
CA ASN A 358 -27.38 9.38 -16.24
C ASN A 358 -27.82 10.72 -15.65
N SER A 359 -27.81 10.88 -14.33
CA SER A 359 -28.40 12.03 -13.66
C SER A 359 -27.63 12.47 -12.42
N ILE A 360 -27.75 13.75 -12.09
CA ILE A 360 -27.30 14.33 -10.83
C ILE A 360 -28.32 14.03 -9.74
N ALA A 361 -27.85 13.62 -8.57
CA ALA A 361 -28.66 13.53 -7.36
C ALA A 361 -28.38 14.74 -6.46
N ALA A 362 -29.33 15.68 -6.40
CA ALA A 362 -29.22 16.93 -5.64
C ALA A 362 -28.89 16.73 -4.14
N SER A 363 -29.25 15.58 -3.57
CA SER A 363 -28.92 15.18 -2.19
C SER A 363 -27.45 14.78 -1.97
N SER A 364 -26.67 14.62 -3.03
CA SER A 364 -25.26 14.20 -2.99
C SER A 364 -24.29 15.24 -3.56
N VAL A 365 -24.76 16.48 -3.76
CA VAL A 365 -23.95 17.59 -4.28
C VAL A 365 -24.11 18.87 -3.44
N LEU A 366 -23.04 19.66 -3.38
CA LEU A 366 -23.08 21.03 -2.88
C LEU A 366 -22.89 22.01 -4.03
N ALA A 367 -23.75 23.01 -4.07
CA ALA A 367 -23.79 24.00 -5.12
C ALA A 367 -24.04 25.40 -4.54
N ASP A 368 -23.63 26.41 -5.28
CA ASP A 368 -23.95 27.81 -4.99
C ASP A 368 -25.44 28.12 -5.25
N PRO A 369 -25.94 29.32 -4.92
CA PRO A 369 -27.33 29.71 -5.19
C PRO A 369 -27.72 29.69 -6.68
N GLN A 370 -26.76 29.78 -7.59
CA GLN A 370 -26.95 29.71 -9.04
C GLN A 370 -26.96 28.25 -9.56
N GLY A 371 -26.73 27.28 -8.67
CA GLY A 371 -26.73 25.85 -8.98
C GLY A 371 -25.37 25.32 -9.45
N ASN A 372 -24.31 26.13 -9.43
CA ASN A 372 -22.97 25.67 -9.81
C ASN A 372 -22.42 24.74 -8.73
N ILE A 373 -22.10 23.51 -9.12
CA ILE A 373 -21.72 22.45 -8.20
C ILE A 373 -20.21 22.53 -7.91
N GLY A 374 -19.83 22.48 -6.63
CA GLY A 374 -18.43 22.48 -6.20
C GLY A 374 -17.97 21.24 -5.44
N HIS A 375 -18.89 20.36 -5.05
CA HIS A 375 -18.60 19.12 -4.31
C HIS A 375 -19.59 18.02 -4.70
N TRP A 376 -19.07 16.82 -4.95
CA TRP A 376 -19.81 15.61 -5.31
C TRP A 376 -19.44 14.49 -4.33
N ALA A 377 -20.35 14.17 -3.42
CA ALA A 377 -20.18 13.04 -2.51
C ALA A 377 -20.43 11.72 -3.25
N ILE A 378 -19.82 10.62 -2.81
CA ILE A 378 -20.12 9.30 -3.37
C ILE A 378 -21.61 8.98 -3.19
N SER A 379 -22.28 8.60 -4.27
CA SER A 379 -23.72 8.31 -4.27
C SER A 379 -23.97 6.81 -4.28
N SER A 380 -23.22 6.07 -5.09
CA SER A 380 -23.31 4.62 -5.15
C SER A 380 -22.04 3.95 -5.68
N GLN A 381 -21.92 2.65 -5.40
CA GLN A 381 -20.93 1.76 -5.99
C GLN A 381 -21.64 0.54 -6.56
N LYS A 382 -21.13 0.02 -7.68
CA LYS A 382 -21.69 -1.16 -8.34
C LYS A 382 -20.59 -2.03 -8.94
N ASP A 383 -20.60 -3.32 -8.64
CA ASP A 383 -19.71 -4.30 -9.27
C ASP A 383 -20.29 -4.84 -10.60
N LEU A 384 -19.50 -5.66 -11.30
CA LEU A 384 -19.91 -6.30 -12.57
C LEU A 384 -21.09 -7.28 -12.42
N LYS A 385 -21.31 -7.82 -11.21
CA LYS A 385 -22.39 -8.76 -10.88
C LYS A 385 -23.66 -8.03 -10.41
N GLY A 386 -23.61 -6.70 -10.33
CA GLY A 386 -24.68 -5.84 -9.87
C GLY A 386 -24.82 -5.76 -8.36
N ASN A 387 -23.90 -6.26 -7.54
CA ASN A 387 -23.87 -5.94 -6.12
C ASN A 387 -23.60 -4.45 -5.96
N SER A 388 -24.34 -3.81 -5.05
CA SER A 388 -24.27 -2.35 -4.90
C SER A 388 -24.24 -1.87 -3.45
N ILE A 389 -23.68 -0.67 -3.31
CA ILE A 389 -23.66 0.12 -2.09
C ILE A 389 -24.29 1.48 -2.42
N HIS A 390 -25.19 1.96 -1.58
CA HIS A 390 -25.91 3.24 -1.74
C HIS A 390 -25.67 4.13 -0.54
N TYR A 391 -25.42 5.41 -0.81
CA TYR A 391 -25.06 6.40 0.20
C TYR A 391 -26.12 7.50 0.26
N GLU A 392 -26.54 7.85 1.47
CA GLU A 392 -27.51 8.91 1.74
C GLU A 392 -26.91 9.95 2.66
N TYR A 393 -27.29 11.21 2.43
CA TYR A 393 -26.76 12.36 3.15
C TYR A 393 -27.91 13.25 3.65
N VAL A 394 -27.64 13.98 4.73
CA VAL A 394 -28.39 15.17 5.13
C VAL A 394 -27.61 16.40 4.67
N LYS A 395 -28.28 17.29 3.93
CA LYS A 395 -27.73 18.59 3.53
C LYS A 395 -28.20 19.64 4.54
N ASP A 396 -27.27 20.35 5.15
CA ASP A 396 -27.54 21.35 6.17
C ASP A 396 -26.47 22.44 6.11
N GLU A 397 -26.87 23.72 6.11
CA GLU A 397 -25.98 24.90 6.04
C GLU A 397 -24.79 24.78 5.06
N GLY A 398 -25.02 24.25 3.85
CA GLY A 398 -23.97 24.12 2.83
C GLY A 398 -22.96 22.98 3.07
N VAL A 399 -23.30 22.01 3.93
CA VAL A 399 -22.49 20.81 4.23
C VAL A 399 -23.32 19.55 3.97
N LEU A 400 -22.67 18.48 3.50
CA LEU A 400 -23.27 17.13 3.41
C LEU A 400 -22.75 16.28 4.57
N TYR A 401 -23.67 15.83 5.41
CA TYR A 401 -23.39 14.88 6.47
C TYR A 401 -23.86 13.49 6.03
N PRO A 402 -23.01 12.44 6.08
CA PRO A 402 -23.47 11.08 5.88
C PRO A 402 -24.65 10.78 6.81
N LYS A 403 -25.73 10.22 6.27
CA LYS A 403 -26.93 9.83 7.00
C LYS A 403 -27.01 8.33 7.13
N SER A 404 -26.91 7.64 5.99
CA SER A 404 -27.06 6.19 5.94
C SER A 404 -26.30 5.59 4.77
N ILE A 405 -25.77 4.39 4.95
CA ILE A 405 -25.13 3.60 3.89
C ILE A 405 -25.81 2.24 3.85
N TYR A 406 -26.32 1.84 2.69
CA TYR A 406 -26.93 0.53 2.49
C TYR A 406 -26.01 -0.30 1.62
N TYR A 407 -25.64 -1.49 2.07
CA TYR A 407 -24.76 -2.39 1.33
C TYR A 407 -25.32 -3.81 1.34
N THR A 408 -24.81 -4.68 0.46
CA THR A 408 -25.50 -5.91 0.03
C THR A 408 -26.78 -5.62 -0.77
N GLY A 409 -26.79 -4.52 -1.53
CA GLY A 409 -27.82 -4.17 -2.50
C GLY A 409 -27.64 -4.90 -3.83
N LYS A 410 -28.64 -4.79 -4.71
CA LYS A 410 -28.56 -5.29 -6.09
C LYS A 410 -29.05 -4.21 -7.05
N ASN A 411 -28.21 -3.76 -7.97
CA ASN A 411 -28.46 -2.63 -8.85
C ASN A 411 -28.92 -1.42 -8.02
N ASN A 412 -30.13 -0.90 -8.29
CA ASN A 412 -30.68 0.27 -7.62
C ASN A 412 -31.46 -0.08 -6.34
N THR A 413 -31.57 -1.36 -5.99
CA THR A 413 -32.20 -1.80 -4.74
C THR A 413 -31.22 -1.72 -3.59
N LYS A 414 -31.61 -1.00 -2.53
CA LYS A 414 -30.85 -0.91 -1.28
C LYS A 414 -30.65 -2.29 -0.65
N GLY A 415 -29.49 -2.47 -0.01
CA GLY A 415 -29.17 -3.72 0.66
C GLY A 415 -29.81 -3.85 2.03
N ALA A 416 -29.78 -5.09 2.56
CA ALA A 416 -30.36 -5.42 3.86
C ALA A 416 -29.53 -4.90 5.04
N TYR A 417 -28.19 -4.83 4.88
CA TYR A 417 -27.34 -4.19 5.86
C TYR A 417 -27.34 -2.68 5.66
N SER A 418 -27.45 -1.95 6.77
CA SER A 418 -27.38 -0.50 6.79
C SER A 418 -26.50 0.02 7.92
N VAL A 419 -25.79 1.11 7.65
CA VAL A 419 -25.04 1.89 8.63
C VAL A 419 -25.73 3.24 8.75
N HIS A 420 -26.10 3.68 9.95
CA HIS A 420 -26.75 4.96 10.20
C HIS A 420 -25.83 5.85 11.04
N PHE A 421 -25.73 7.12 10.65
CA PHE A 421 -24.96 8.14 11.34
C PHE A 421 -25.95 9.10 12.00
N ILE A 422 -25.82 9.27 13.31
CA ILE A 422 -26.74 10.08 14.11
C ILE A 422 -25.94 11.21 14.74
N THR A 423 -26.34 12.45 14.46
CA THR A 423 -25.66 13.65 14.99
C THR A 423 -26.32 14.18 16.25
N ASP A 424 -25.63 15.07 16.96
CA ASP A 424 -26.16 15.88 18.07
C ASP A 424 -27.50 16.56 17.73
N LYS A 425 -27.58 17.16 16.54
CA LYS A 425 -28.80 17.79 16.01
C LYS A 425 -29.95 16.81 15.83
N ASP A 426 -29.68 15.56 15.42
CA ASP A 426 -30.71 14.53 15.24
C ASP A 426 -31.23 14.02 16.60
N LEU A 427 -30.41 14.12 17.64
CA LEU A 427 -30.77 13.80 19.03
C LEU A 427 -31.42 14.97 19.78
N GLY A 428 -31.49 16.17 19.17
CA GLY A 428 -31.96 17.38 19.84
C GLY A 428 -31.02 17.86 20.95
N GLU A 429 -29.74 17.48 20.91
CA GLU A 429 -28.71 17.96 21.84
C GLU A 429 -28.29 19.39 21.50
N ASN A 430 -27.64 20.07 22.46
CA ASN A 430 -26.99 21.34 22.20
C ASN A 430 -25.87 21.13 21.17
N LEU A 431 -25.87 21.97 20.13
CA LEU A 431 -24.83 21.95 19.10
C LEU A 431 -23.49 22.39 19.67
N ARG A 432 -22.42 21.98 18.99
CA ARG A 432 -21.05 22.37 19.32
C ARG A 432 -20.87 23.89 19.32
N ASN A 433 -20.04 24.40 20.24
CA ASN A 433 -19.73 25.82 20.35
C ASN A 433 -18.66 26.30 19.36
N ASP A 434 -17.78 25.39 18.92
CA ASP A 434 -16.60 25.70 18.10
C ASP A 434 -16.88 25.76 16.59
N VAL A 435 -18.09 26.11 16.16
CA VAL A 435 -18.56 26.10 14.75
C VAL A 435 -17.52 26.67 13.77
N GLN A 436 -17.27 25.94 12.68
CA GLN A 436 -16.38 26.40 11.60
C GLN A 436 -17.20 26.84 10.38
N ILE A 437 -16.80 27.96 9.79
CA ILE A 437 -17.40 28.47 8.56
C ILE A 437 -16.32 28.53 7.48
N SER A 438 -16.63 27.98 6.31
CA SER A 438 -15.81 28.05 5.11
C SER A 438 -16.60 28.67 3.96
N ALA A 439 -15.91 29.38 3.07
CA ALA A 439 -16.46 29.87 1.81
C ALA A 439 -15.53 29.57 0.62
N ARG A 440 -14.61 28.60 0.77
CA ARG A 440 -13.57 28.32 -0.22
C ARG A 440 -14.11 27.85 -1.58
N LEU A 441 -15.30 27.23 -1.60
CA LEU A 441 -16.01 26.83 -2.83
C LEU A 441 -16.85 27.97 -3.44
N GLY A 442 -16.75 29.20 -2.94
CA GLY A 442 -17.57 30.33 -3.42
C GLY A 442 -18.96 30.42 -2.79
N PHE A 443 -19.30 29.51 -1.87
CA PHE A 443 -20.55 29.55 -1.09
C PHE A 443 -20.30 29.16 0.37
N LYS A 444 -21.16 29.66 1.28
CA LYS A 444 -21.06 29.43 2.73
C LYS A 444 -21.25 27.95 3.06
N GLN A 445 -20.36 27.40 3.87
CA GLN A 445 -20.42 26.09 4.47
C GLN A 445 -20.24 26.23 5.98
N GLN A 446 -21.20 25.76 6.77
CA GLN A 446 -21.15 25.82 8.23
C GLN A 446 -21.12 24.42 8.83
N HIS A 447 -20.04 24.11 9.55
CA HIS A 447 -19.83 22.83 10.21
C HIS A 447 -20.26 22.94 11.67
N ASP A 448 -21.53 22.67 11.94
CA ASP A 448 -22.19 22.85 13.24
C ASP A 448 -22.71 21.55 13.88
N ARG A 449 -22.59 20.40 13.22
CA ARG A 449 -22.98 19.10 13.76
C ARG A 449 -21.79 18.29 14.30
N LEU A 450 -22.07 17.45 15.29
CA LEU A 450 -21.18 16.41 15.80
C LEU A 450 -21.79 15.03 15.59
N LEU A 451 -21.01 14.06 15.10
CA LEU A 451 -21.43 12.67 15.03
C LEU A 451 -21.46 12.07 16.45
N ARG A 452 -22.61 11.58 16.89
CA ARG A 452 -22.82 11.03 18.24
C ARG A 452 -22.88 9.52 18.24
N LYS A 453 -23.55 8.92 17.24
CA LYS A 453 -23.70 7.46 17.15
C LYS A 453 -23.54 6.96 15.72
N ILE A 454 -22.99 5.76 15.61
CA ILE A 454 -22.97 4.94 14.39
C ILE A 454 -23.71 3.65 14.71
N GLU A 455 -24.82 3.38 14.03
CA GLU A 455 -25.61 2.15 14.22
C GLU A 455 -25.49 1.25 12.99
N ILE A 456 -25.21 -0.03 13.21
CA ILE A 456 -25.13 -1.04 12.15
C ILE A 456 -26.30 -1.98 12.31
N LYS A 457 -27.10 -2.12 11.25
CA LYS A 457 -28.34 -2.90 11.26
C LYS A 457 -28.36 -3.92 10.13
N TYR A 458 -29.07 -5.01 10.37
CA TYR A 458 -29.44 -5.99 9.36
C TYR A 458 -30.96 -6.13 9.31
N SER A 459 -31.57 -5.79 8.17
CA SER A 459 -33.02 -5.82 7.98
C SER A 459 -33.77 -5.06 9.09
N GLY A 460 -33.20 -3.94 9.54
CA GLY A 460 -33.74 -3.09 10.62
C GLY A 460 -33.36 -3.51 12.06
N GLN A 461 -32.83 -4.72 12.25
CA GLN A 461 -32.39 -5.20 13.58
C GLN A 461 -30.98 -4.72 13.89
N MET A 462 -30.72 -4.34 15.14
CA MET A 462 -29.39 -3.90 15.58
C MET A 462 -28.39 -5.06 15.52
N VAL A 463 -27.20 -4.80 14.98
CA VAL A 463 -26.08 -5.75 14.98
C VAL A 463 -24.97 -5.25 15.91
N ARG A 464 -24.70 -3.95 15.86
CA ARG A 464 -23.71 -3.28 16.70
C ARG A 464 -23.96 -1.77 16.66
N SER A 465 -23.56 -1.07 17.71
CA SER A 465 -23.47 0.39 17.65
C SER A 465 -22.18 0.93 18.27
N TYR A 466 -21.83 2.15 17.88
CA TYR A 466 -20.73 2.91 18.44
C TYR A 466 -21.24 4.27 18.91
N GLU A 467 -20.88 4.67 20.12
CA GLU A 467 -21.17 5.98 20.67
C GLU A 467 -19.87 6.77 20.84
N LEU A 468 -19.92 8.04 20.46
CA LEU A 468 -18.80 8.94 20.49
C LEU A 468 -19.04 10.00 21.57
N VAL A 469 -18.15 10.02 22.55
CA VAL A 469 -18.24 10.90 23.70
C VAL A 469 -17.19 11.99 23.58
N TYR A 470 -17.61 13.23 23.77
CA TYR A 470 -16.76 14.41 23.62
C TYR A 470 -16.52 15.12 24.95
N ARG A 471 -15.43 15.88 25.02
CA ARG A 471 -15.18 16.88 26.06
C ARG A 471 -14.80 18.21 25.45
N GLU A 472 -15.05 19.29 26.18
CA GLU A 472 -14.49 20.60 25.84
C GLU A 472 -13.00 20.59 26.19
N GLY A 473 -12.16 20.94 25.22
CA GLY A 473 -10.73 21.15 25.37
C GLY A 473 -10.36 22.64 25.37
N ALA A 474 -9.06 22.91 25.28
CA ALA A 474 -8.55 24.27 25.21
C ALA A 474 -9.21 25.10 24.09
N PHE A 475 -9.41 26.39 24.36
CA PHE A 475 -10.07 27.33 23.45
C PHE A 475 -11.48 26.88 23.01
N LYS A 476 -12.18 26.13 23.88
CA LYS A 476 -13.50 25.54 23.64
C LYS A 476 -13.54 24.55 22.47
N LYS A 477 -12.41 23.97 22.08
CA LYS A 477 -12.35 22.98 21.00
C LYS A 477 -12.98 21.68 21.44
N THR A 478 -13.81 21.10 20.59
CA THR A 478 -14.43 19.80 20.86
C THR A 478 -13.42 18.68 20.64
N LEU A 479 -13.15 17.87 21.67
CA LEU A 479 -12.22 16.74 21.62
C LEU A 479 -12.96 15.41 21.82
N LEU A 480 -12.64 14.41 20.98
CA LEU A 480 -13.20 13.06 21.11
C LEU A 480 -12.52 12.34 22.27
N LYS A 481 -13.26 12.11 23.34
CA LYS A 481 -12.76 11.51 24.58
C LYS A 481 -12.86 9.99 24.58
N GLU A 482 -13.99 9.45 24.10
CA GLU A 482 -14.25 8.01 24.14
C GLU A 482 -14.98 7.53 22.87
N ILE A 483 -14.65 6.32 22.44
CA ILE A 483 -15.45 5.52 21.51
C ILE A 483 -15.93 4.28 22.26
N ARG A 484 -17.23 4.20 22.51
CA ARG A 484 -17.88 3.08 23.19
C ARG A 484 -18.52 2.16 22.15
N SER A 485 -18.24 0.87 22.22
CA SER A 485 -18.86 -0.13 21.36
C SER A 485 -19.92 -0.91 22.14
N TYR A 486 -21.08 -1.12 21.53
CA TYR A 486 -22.20 -1.87 22.08
C TYR A 486 -22.57 -3.02 21.14
N ASP A 487 -22.99 -4.14 21.71
CA ASP A 487 -23.46 -5.32 20.96
C ASP A 487 -24.87 -5.13 20.38
N ALA A 488 -25.47 -6.23 19.89
CA ALA A 488 -26.78 -6.22 19.26
C ALA A 488 -27.92 -5.92 20.26
N GLU A 489 -27.73 -6.30 21.52
CA GLU A 489 -28.66 -6.09 22.63
C GLU A 489 -28.51 -4.68 23.27
N GLY A 490 -27.51 -3.90 22.82
CA GLY A 490 -27.23 -2.57 23.33
C GLY A 490 -26.44 -2.57 24.65
N GLN A 491 -25.82 -3.69 25.02
CA GLN A 491 -24.94 -3.78 26.16
C GLN A 491 -23.54 -3.27 25.80
N LEU A 492 -22.92 -2.51 26.70
CA LEU A 492 -21.56 -1.99 26.50
C LEU A 492 -20.57 -3.15 26.41
N PHE A 493 -19.86 -3.25 25.29
CA PHE A 493 -18.88 -4.30 25.03
C PHE A 493 -17.46 -3.85 25.40
N TYR A 494 -17.00 -2.70 24.90
CA TYR A 494 -15.73 -2.09 25.31
C TYR A 494 -15.71 -0.57 25.06
N THR A 495 -14.73 0.10 25.67
CA THR A 495 -14.50 1.54 25.49
C THR A 495 -13.05 1.81 25.14
N ASN A 496 -12.81 2.52 24.05
CA ASN A 496 -11.52 3.16 23.78
C ASN A 496 -11.56 4.57 24.38
N LYS A 497 -10.55 4.91 25.19
CA LYS A 497 -10.39 6.24 25.77
C LYS A 497 -9.17 6.91 25.18
N MET A 498 -9.28 8.21 24.93
CA MET A 498 -8.21 9.02 24.38
C MET A 498 -8.00 10.24 25.26
N ASP A 499 -6.73 10.60 25.40
CA ASP A 499 -6.31 11.83 26.07
C ASP A 499 -5.48 12.69 25.13
N TYR A 500 -5.43 13.97 25.46
CA TYR A 500 -4.80 15.01 24.67
C TYR A 500 -3.84 15.75 25.57
N TYR A 501 -2.69 16.09 25.03
CA TYR A 501 -1.74 16.94 25.71
C TYR A 501 -2.31 18.36 25.84
N ASP A 502 -2.27 18.91 27.06
CA ASP A 502 -2.71 20.26 27.37
C ASP A 502 -1.58 20.95 28.16
N ASP A 503 -0.94 21.93 27.53
CA ASP A 503 0.08 22.78 28.12
C ASP A 503 -0.40 24.22 28.35
N VAL A 504 -1.66 24.49 28.03
CA VAL A 504 -2.26 25.82 28.17
C VAL A 504 -3.09 25.94 29.43
N HIS A 505 -3.31 24.87 30.19
CA HIS A 505 -3.90 24.90 31.53
C HIS A 505 -2.96 24.33 32.61
N ASP A 506 -3.03 24.89 33.81
CA ASP A 506 -2.37 24.31 34.99
C ASP A 506 -3.12 23.07 35.51
N SER A 507 -2.57 22.39 36.52
CA SER A 507 -3.21 21.22 37.14
C SER A 507 -4.55 21.52 37.81
N ASN A 508 -4.88 22.81 38.03
CA ASN A 508 -6.15 23.28 38.58
C ASN A 508 -7.13 23.74 37.47
N GLY A 509 -6.76 23.63 36.19
CA GLY A 509 -7.56 24.04 35.05
C GLY A 509 -7.49 25.54 34.71
N ASN A 510 -6.58 26.31 35.34
CA ASN A 510 -6.41 27.73 35.02
C ASN A 510 -5.60 27.92 33.75
N TYR A 511 -6.05 28.81 32.86
CA TYR A 511 -5.36 29.11 31.61
C TYR A 511 -3.99 29.78 31.84
N ILE A 512 -2.91 29.08 31.49
CA ILE A 512 -1.53 29.57 31.46
C ILE A 512 -1.28 30.15 30.06
N ARG A 513 -1.26 31.48 29.97
CA ARG A 513 -1.20 32.18 28.67
C ARG A 513 0.15 32.01 27.97
N PHE A 514 1.22 31.95 28.75
CA PHE A 514 2.60 31.77 28.33
C PHE A 514 3.40 31.18 29.50
N GLY A 515 4.33 30.24 29.22
CA GLY A 515 5.31 29.81 30.22
C GLY A 515 6.22 30.97 30.65
N ALA A 516 7.08 30.75 31.65
CA ALA A 516 8.06 31.76 32.08
C ALA A 516 8.88 32.27 30.87
N PHE A 517 9.10 33.58 30.81
CA PHE A 517 9.90 34.22 29.76
C PHE A 517 11.27 33.52 29.66
N LYS A 518 11.57 32.93 28.50
CA LYS A 518 12.87 32.34 28.22
C LYS A 518 13.63 33.26 27.27
N THR A 519 14.68 33.91 27.77
CA THR A 519 15.65 34.59 26.91
C THR A 519 16.42 33.55 26.10
N ARG A 520 16.08 33.35 24.82
CA ARG A 520 16.92 32.60 23.89
C ARG A 520 18.00 33.54 23.36
N GLN A 521 19.26 33.27 23.70
CA GLN A 521 20.39 33.84 22.98
C GLN A 521 20.42 33.19 21.60
N VAL A 522 20.05 33.95 20.56
CA VAL A 522 20.22 33.51 19.17
C VAL A 522 21.70 33.74 18.85
N PRO A 523 22.48 32.70 18.50
CA PRO A 523 23.84 32.89 18.04
C PRO A 523 23.85 33.84 16.85
N SER A 524 24.83 34.74 16.79
CA SER A 524 25.13 35.52 15.58
C SER A 524 25.10 34.60 14.36
N ASP A 525 24.34 34.96 13.33
CA ASP A 525 24.31 34.24 12.06
C ASP A 525 25.62 34.40 11.27
N ASN A 526 26.57 35.19 11.80
CA ASN A 526 27.86 35.52 11.19
C ASN A 526 27.72 36.06 9.75
N ILE A 527 26.58 36.66 9.43
CA ILE A 527 26.38 37.34 8.17
C ILE A 527 26.90 38.77 8.35
N ALA A 528 28.17 38.97 8.00
CA ALA A 528 28.74 40.31 7.85
C ALA A 528 28.11 40.96 6.61
N TYR A 529 27.43 42.09 6.81
CA TYR A 529 26.94 42.96 5.73
C TYR A 529 28.06 43.77 5.09
#